data_AF-A0A1S3WS29-F1
#
_entry.id   AF-A0A1S3WS29-F1
#
_cell.length_a   1.000
_cell.length_b   1.000
_cell.length_c   1.000
_cell.angle_alpha   90.00
_cell.angle_beta   90.00
_cell.angle_gamma   90.00
#
_symmetry.space_group_name_H-M   'P 1'
#
loop_
_entity.id
_entity.type
_entity.pdbx_description
1 polymer ?
#
loop_
_entity_poly.entity_id
_entity_poly.type
_entity_poly.pdbx_seq_one_letter_code
_entity_poly.pdbx_strand_id
1 'polypeptide(L)' 'MFGRLTFSQLLFASVLGIASGLYIYQPIFEQYSKDQKELKEKLKLAQESEEKRSENYTAVK' A
#
# COMPACT_ATOMS: atom_id res chain seq x y z
N MET A 1 -33.91 -15.24 17.78
CA MET A 1 -33.14 -16.36 18.35
C MET A 1 -31.66 -16.19 17.99
N PHE A 2 -30.90 -15.38 18.73
CA PHE A 2 -29.44 -15.34 18.61
C PHE A 2 -28.87 -16.35 19.61
N GLY A 3 -28.95 -17.63 19.22
CA GLY A 3 -28.34 -18.72 19.98
C GLY A 3 -26.84 -18.46 20.07
N ARG A 4 -26.27 -18.64 21.27
CA ARG A 4 -24.84 -18.45 21.55
C ARG A 4 -24.02 -19.13 20.45
N LEU A 5 -23.35 -18.34 19.61
CA LEU A 5 -22.40 -18.86 18.63
C LEU A 5 -21.39 -19.71 19.38
N THR A 6 -21.28 -20.97 18.98
CA THR A 6 -20.34 -21.89 19.62
C THR A 6 -18.91 -21.39 19.40
N PHE A 7 -18.03 -21.61 20.37
CA PHE A 7 -16.64 -21.14 20.30
C PHE A 7 -15.94 -21.56 18.99
N SER A 8 -16.22 -22.77 18.51
CA SER A 8 -15.74 -23.27 17.23
C SER A 8 -16.25 -22.48 16.02
N GLN A 9 -17.50 -22.00 16.04
CA GLN A 9 -18.03 -21.14 14.98
C GLN A 9 -17.37 -19.76 14.97
N LEU A 10 -17.06 -19.20 16.14
CA LEU A 10 -16.32 -17.94 16.24
C LEU A 10 -14.90 -18.07 15.69
N LEU A 11 -14.21 -19.16 16.04
CA LEU A 11 -12.88 -19.45 15.50
C LEU A 11 -12.93 -19.63 13.97
N PHE A 12 -13.88 -20.40 13.48
CA PHE A 12 -14.02 -20.65 12.04
C PHE A 12 -14.33 -19.36 11.26
N ALA A 13 -15.25 -18.53 11.75
CA ALA A 13 -15.56 -17.24 11.14
C ALA A 13 -14.35 -16.29 11.18
N SER A 14 -13.57 -16.32 12.26
CA SER A 14 -12.33 -15.52 12.38
C SER A 14 -11.27 -15.96 11.38
N VAL A 15 -11.03 -17.27 11.25
CA VAL A 15 -10.07 -17.83 10.30
C VAL A 15 -10.53 -17.55 8.87
N LEU A 16 -11.81 -17.74 8.54
CA LEU A 16 -12.33 -17.42 7.22
C LEU A 16 -12.26 -15.93 6.90
N GLY A 17 -12.53 -15.04 7.85
CA GLY A 17 -12.41 -13.61 7.66
C GLY A 17 -10.97 -13.19 7.36
N ILE A 18 -10.00 -13.68 8.14
CA ILE A 18 -8.57 -13.39 7.95
C ILE A 18 -8.05 -14.02 6.65
N ALA A 19 -8.39 -15.29 6.40
CA ALA A 19 -7.96 -16.00 5.20
C ALA A 19 -8.56 -15.37 3.94
N SER A 20 -9.84 -14.98 3.94
CA SER A 20 -10.47 -14.28 2.81
C SER A 20 -9.86 -12.90 2.61
N GLY A 21 -9.58 -12.18 3.70
CA GLY A 21 -8.89 -10.90 3.66
C GLY A 21 -7.51 -11.03 3.03
N LEU A 22 -6.68 -11.97 3.48
CA LEU A 22 -5.34 -12.21 2.94
C LEU A 22 -5.36 -12.72 1.49
N TYR A 23 -6.29 -13.61 1.14
CA TYR A 23 -6.37 -14.18 -0.21
C TYR A 23 -6.74 -13.13 -1.25
N ILE A 24 -7.56 -12.14 -0.90
CA ILE A 24 -7.90 -11.00 -1.76
C ILE A 24 -6.81 -9.91 -1.68
N TYR A 25 -6.23 -9.70 -0.50
CA TYR A 25 -5.21 -8.67 -0.28
C TYR A 25 -3.90 -8.99 -0.98
N GLN A 26 -3.46 -10.25 -0.97
CA GLN A 26 -2.17 -10.66 -1.54
C GLN A 26 -2.02 -10.31 -3.04
N PRO A 27 -2.95 -10.64 -3.96
CA PRO A 27 -2.81 -10.29 -5.38
C PRO A 27 -2.91 -8.79 -5.65
N ILE A 28 -3.72 -8.05 -4.88
CA ILE A 28 -3.86 -6.60 -5.05
C ILE A 28 -2.65 -5.86 -4.47
N PHE A 29 -2.08 -6.34 -3.37
CA PHE A 29 -0.95 -5.71 -2.70
C PHE A 29 0.36 -5.84 -3.49
N GLU A 30 0.55 -6.92 -4.25
CA GLU A 30 1.75 -7.09 -5.07
C GLU A 30 1.84 -6.04 -6.18
N GLN A 31 0.71 -5.77 -6.84
CA GLN A 31 0.61 -4.71 -7.83
C GLN A 31 0.73 -3.34 -7.17
N TYR A 32 0.03 -3.12 -6.05
CA TYR A 32 0.12 -1.88 -5.27
C TYR A 32 1.53 -1.56 -4.76
N SER A 33 2.30 -2.59 -4.38
CA SER A 33 3.70 -2.44 -3.95
C SER A 33 4.63 -2.06 -5.10
N LYS A 34 4.37 -2.57 -6.31
CA LYS A 34 5.09 -2.12 -7.52
C LYS A 34 4.74 -0.68 -7.86
N ASP A 35 3.45 -0.34 -7.87
CA ASP A 35 2.97 1.02 -8.16
C ASP A 35 3.52 2.05 -7.16
N GLN A 36 3.56 1.71 -5.87
CA GLN A 36 4.18 2.54 -4.83
C GLN A 36 5.68 2.78 -5.07
N LYS A 37 6.43 1.75 -5.49
CA LYS A 37 7.86 1.90 -5.80
C LYS A 37 8.07 2.83 -6.99
N GLU A 38 7.30 2.66 -8.07
CA GLU A 38 7.37 3.51 -9.25
C GLU A 38 6.99 4.97 -8.91
N LEU A 39 5.94 5.17 -8.13
CA LEU A 39 5.52 6.50 -7.70
C LEU A 39 6.60 7.19 -6.86
N LYS A 40 7.22 6.45 -5.93
CA LYS A 40 8.32 6.97 -5.09
C LYS A 40 9.53 7.37 -5.93
N GLU A 41 9.85 6.61 -6.97
CA GLU A 41 10.97 6.89 -7.86
C GLU A 41 10.70 8.15 -8.71
N LYS A 42 9.50 8.27 -9.27
CA LYS A 42 9.06 9.47 -10.01
C LYS A 42 9.07 10.72 -9.13
N LEU A 43 8.65 10.61 -7.87
CA LEU A 43 8.68 11.72 -6.92
C LEU A 43 10.11 12.16 -6.60
N LYS A 44 11.04 11.20 -6.45
CA LYS A 44 12.46 11.48 -6.25
C LYS A 44 13.08 12.21 -7.45
N LEU A 45 12.76 11.76 -8.66
CA LEU A 45 13.22 12.39 -9.90
C LEU A 45 12.64 13.80 -10.09
N ALA A 46 11.38 14.00 -9.70
CA ALA A 46 10.74 15.32 -9.73
C ALA A 46 11.41 16.29 -8.73
N GLN A 47 11.69 15.84 -7.50
CA GLN A 47 12.43 16.66 -6.52
C GLN A 47 13.85 16.98 -6.99
N GLU A 48 14.58 16.01 -7.54
CA GLU A 48 15.94 16.27 -8.07
C GLU A 48 15.90 17.25 -9.25
N SER A 49 14.85 17.20 -10.07
CA SER A 49 14.65 18.13 -11.19
C SER A 49 14.30 19.55 -10.73
N GLU A 50 13.51 19.69 -9.66
CA GLU A 50 13.21 20.99 -9.06
C GLU A 50 14.41 21.59 -8.32
N GLU A 51 15.20 20.77 -7.62
CA GLU A 51 16.43 21.20 -6.94
C GLU A 51 17.47 21.70 -7.95
N LYS A 52 17.75 20.94 -9.01
CA LYS A 52 18.67 21.37 -10.08
C LYS A 52 18.16 22.60 -10.84
N ARG A 53 16.84 22.76 -10.96
CA ARG A 53 16.25 23.99 -11.54
C ARG A 53 16.50 25.18 -10.61
N SER A 54 16.26 25.04 -9.31
CA SER A 54 16.48 26.08 -8.30
C SER A 54 17.95 26.49 -8.19
N GLU A 55 18.88 25.55 -8.23
CA GLU A 55 20.33 25.81 -8.23
C GLU A 55 20.77 26.57 -9.50
N ASN A 56 20.25 26.17 -10.67
CA ASN A 56 20.62 26.81 -11.94
C ASN A 56 20.08 28.24 -12.04
N TYR A 57 18.90 28.53 -11.49
CA TYR A 57 18.38 29.91 -11.40
C TYR A 57 19.17 30.78 -10.40
N THR A 58 19.80 30.18 -9.40
CA THR A 58 20.61 30.91 -8.41
C THR A 58 22.02 31.18 -8.96
N ALA A 59 22.57 30.30 -9.79
CA ALA A 59 23.89 30.46 -10.41
C ALA A 59 23.95 31.48 -11.55
N VAL A 60 22.80 31.86 -12.13
CA VAL A 60 22.70 32.81 -13.26
C VAL A 60 22.51 34.27 -12.79
N LYS A 61 22.33 34.51 -11.49
CA LYS A 61 22.16 35.84 -10.87
C LYS A 61 23.44 36.32 -10.22
#